data_AF-A0A7V1I0D5-F1
#
_entry.id   AF-A0A7V1I0D5-F1
#
_cell.length_a   1.000
_cell.length_b   1.000
_cell.length_c   1.000
_cell.angle_alpha   90.00
_cell.angle_beta   90.00
_cell.angle_gamma   90.00
#
_symmetry.space_group_name_H-M   'P 1'
#
loop_
_entity.id
_entity.type
_entity.pdbx_description
1 polymer ?
#
loop_
_entity_poly.entity_id
_entity_poly.type
_entity_poly.pdbx_seq_one_letter_code
_entity_poly.pdbx_strand_id
1 'polypeptide(L)'
;MKFVIVGAGGVGGYYGAMLARGGHEIFFIARGEHLKKIAGAGLEIKSVGGDFRIKAMAGETPALSAWPIMRLYASNRTTQPQHSTFTKAPSDVAP
;
A
#
# COMPACT_ATOMS: atom_id res chain seq x y z
N MET A 1 -6.52 -12.65 -6.40
CA MET A 1 -5.18 -12.75 -5.75
C MET A 1 -5.07 -11.67 -4.69
N LYS A 2 -4.24 -11.89 -3.65
CA LYS A 2 -4.06 -10.97 -2.52
C LYS A 2 -2.76 -10.19 -2.65
N PHE A 3 -2.79 -8.88 -2.46
CA PHE A 3 -1.61 -8.01 -2.50
C PHE A 3 -1.54 -7.11 -1.27
N VAL A 4 -0.32 -6.80 -0.85
CA VAL A 4 -0.04 -5.76 0.14
C VAL A 4 0.72 -4.63 -0.52
N ILE A 5 0.20 -3.42 -0.38
CA ILE A 5 0.86 -2.19 -0.81
C ILE A 5 1.49 -1.52 0.40
N VAL A 6 2.82 -1.48 0.43
CA VAL A 6 3.56 -0.75 1.47
C VAL A 6 3.69 0.70 1.02
N GLY A 7 2.95 1.60 1.69
CA GLY A 7 2.94 3.03 1.38
C GLY A 7 1.83 3.43 0.40
N ALA A 8 0.67 3.83 0.94
CA ALA A 8 -0.46 4.34 0.15
C ALA A 8 -0.27 5.81 -0.33
N GLY A 9 0.94 6.20 -0.75
CA GLY A 9 1.18 7.51 -1.37
C GLY A 9 0.58 7.62 -2.78
N GLY A 10 0.98 8.62 -3.57
CA GLY A 10 0.44 8.79 -4.94
C GLY A 10 0.59 7.55 -5.82
N VAL A 11 1.79 6.95 -5.86
CA VAL A 11 2.09 5.75 -6.64
C VAL A 11 1.37 4.52 -6.07
N GLY A 12 1.56 4.23 -4.79
CA GLY A 12 1.02 3.02 -4.16
C GLY A 12 -0.49 3.02 -4.10
N GLY A 13 -1.09 4.18 -3.82
CA GLY A 13 -2.53 4.39 -3.88
C GLY A 13 -3.08 4.11 -5.27
N TYR A 14 -2.48 4.68 -6.32
CA TYR A 14 -2.95 4.50 -7.69
C TYR A 14 -2.87 3.05 -8.16
N TYR A 15 -1.70 2.40 -8.03
CA TYR A 15 -1.54 1.01 -8.46
C TYR A 15 -2.36 0.05 -7.60
N GLY A 16 -2.41 0.27 -6.28
CA GLY A 16 -3.29 -0.51 -5.40
C GLY A 16 -4.75 -0.37 -5.79
N ALA A 17 -5.19 0.82 -6.19
CA ALA A 17 -6.56 1.05 -6.66
C ALA A 17 -6.86 0.38 -8.00
N MET A 18 -5.91 0.41 -8.93
CA MET A 18 -6.03 -0.31 -10.20
C MET A 18 -6.14 -1.82 -9.97
N LEU A 19 -5.32 -2.39 -9.09
CA LEU A 19 -5.39 -3.81 -8.74
C LEU A 19 -6.73 -4.17 -8.07
N ALA A 20 -7.21 -3.33 -7.15
CA ALA A 20 -8.53 -3.51 -6.54
C ALA A 20 -9.66 -3.45 -7.58
N ARG A 21 -9.56 -2.53 -8.55
CA ARG A 21 -10.50 -2.43 -9.68
C ARG A 21 -10.47 -3.66 -10.59
N GLY A 22 -9.32 -4.32 -10.70
CA GLY A 22 -9.16 -5.61 -11.37
C GLY A 22 -9.73 -6.82 -10.62
N GLY A 23 -10.40 -6.60 -9.47
CA GLY A 23 -10.99 -7.67 -8.67
C GLY A 23 -9.99 -8.40 -7.76
N HIS A 24 -8.85 -7.76 -7.46
CA HIS A 24 -7.87 -8.31 -6.52
C HIS A 24 -8.09 -7.77 -5.10
N GLU A 25 -7.75 -8.58 -4.10
CA GLU A 25 -7.83 -8.19 -2.70
C GLU A 25 -6.57 -7.43 -2.31
N ILE A 26 -6.73 -6.16 -1.92
CA ILE A 26 -5.61 -5.26 -1.63
C ILE A 26 -5.65 -4.82 -0.18
N PHE A 27 -4.49 -4.88 0.47
CA PHE A 27 -4.28 -4.32 1.80
C PHE A 27 -3.22 -3.22 1.76
N PHE A 28 -3.57 -2.03 2.21
CA PHE A 28 -2.68 -0.88 2.23
C PHE A 28 -2.02 -0.73 3.59
N ILE A 29 -0.71 -0.57 3.60
CA ILE A 29 0.04 -0.20 4.80
C ILE A 29 0.26 1.31 4.77
N ALA A 30 -0.37 1.98 5.72
CA ALA A 30 -0.29 3.41 5.96
C ALA A 30 -0.24 3.65 7.47
N ARG A 31 0.12 4.86 7.89
CA ARG A 31 0.20 5.26 9.31
C ARG A 31 -0.46 6.61 9.53
N GLY A 32 -0.89 6.88 10.76
CA GLY A 32 -1.41 8.17 11.18
C GLY A 32 -2.74 8.57 10.51
N GLU A 33 -2.89 9.84 10.14
CA GLU A 33 -4.12 10.35 9.52
C GLU A 33 -4.47 9.67 8.19
N HIS A 34 -3.45 9.31 7.40
CA HIS A 34 -3.67 8.73 6.08
C HIS A 34 -4.36 7.37 6.17
N LEU A 35 -3.97 6.58 7.18
CA LEU A 35 -4.63 5.33 7.50
C LEU A 35 -6.10 5.55 7.89
N LYS A 36 -6.39 6.52 8.77
CA LYS A 36 -7.76 6.81 9.21
C LYS A 36 -8.67 7.20 8.04
N LYS A 37 -8.15 8.00 7.11
CA LYS A 37 -8.89 8.42 5.90
C LYS A 37 -9.19 7.22 4.99
N ILE A 38 -8.19 6.37 4.73
CA ILE A 38 -8.37 5.18 3.88
C ILE A 38 -9.32 4.17 4.55
N ALA A 39 -9.16 3.91 5.84
CA ALA A 39 -10.00 2.96 6.57
C ALA A 39 -11.45 3.43 6.71
N GLY A 40 -11.68 4.75 6.85
CA GLY A 40 -13.03 5.31 7.01
C GLY A 40 -13.77 5.58 5.70
N ALA A 41 -13.09 6.14 4.70
CA ALA A 41 -13.71 6.61 3.46
C ALA A 41 -13.30 5.81 2.20
N GLY A 42 -12.36 4.86 2.34
CA GLY A 42 -11.74 4.19 1.20
C GLY A 42 -10.72 5.09 0.50
N LEU A 43 -10.33 4.70 -0.71
CA LEU A 43 -9.37 5.45 -1.52
C LEU A 43 -10.08 6.04 -2.73
N GLU A 44 -10.02 7.36 -2.86
CA GLU A 44 -10.48 8.09 -4.04
C GLU A 44 -9.28 8.36 -4.96
N ILE A 45 -9.41 7.91 -6.21
CA ILE A 45 -8.42 8.16 -7.24
C ILE A 45 -9.00 9.18 -8.20
N LYS A 46 -8.30 10.30 -8.34
CA LYS A 46 -8.57 11.29 -9.38
C LYS A 46 -7.65 11.03 -10.56
N SER A 47 -8.23 10.80 -11.73
CA SER A 47 -7.48 10.45 -12.93
C SER A 47 -8.11 11.08 -14.15
N VAL A 48 -7.28 11.36 -15.17
CA VAL A 48 -7.74 11.86 -16.47
C VAL A 48 -8.75 10.89 -17.11
N GLY A 49 -8.64 9.60 -16.80
CA GLY A 49 -9.57 8.55 -17.24
C GLY A 49 -10.87 8.45 -16.43
N GLY A 50 -11.12 9.37 -15.51
CA GLY A 50 -12.30 9.41 -14.65
C GLY A 50 -11.99 9.07 -13.20
N ASP A 51 -12.67 9.78 -12.31
CA ASP A 51 -12.53 9.62 -10.88
C ASP A 51 -13.28 8.37 -10.42
N PHE A 52 -12.67 7.60 -9.53
CA PHE A 52 -13.32 6.43 -8.96
C PHE A 52 -12.87 6.21 -7.52
N ARG A 53 -13.78 5.62 -6.74
CA ARG A 53 -13.54 5.26 -5.34
C ARG A 53 -13.49 3.75 -5.21
N ILE A 54 -12.55 3.28 -4.41
CA ILE A 54 -12.45 1.87 -4.04
C ILE A 54 -12.55 1.73 -2.52
N LYS A 55 -13.23 0.67 -2.08
CA LYS A 55 -13.17 0.26 -0.68
C LYS A 55 -11.84 -0.43 -0.46
N ALA A 56 -11.00 0.16 0.37
CA ALA A 56 -9.64 -0.32 0.65
C ALA A 56 -9.56 -0.79 2.10
N MET A 57 -8.93 -1.94 2.34
CA MET A 57 -8.52 -2.32 3.68
C MET A 57 -7.14 -1.72 3.95
N ALA A 58 -6.96 -1.12 5.11
CA ALA A 58 -5.69 -0.53 5.49
C ALA A 58 -5.37 -0.75 6.97
N GLY A 59 -4.07 -0.83 7.30
CA GLY A 59 -3.58 -0.98 8.67
C GLY A 59 -2.09 -0.66 8.80
N GLU A 60 -1.59 -0.54 10.03
CA GLU A 60 -0.17 -0.20 10.28
C GLU A 60 0.77 -1.39 10.13
N THR A 61 0.27 -2.59 10.42
CA THR A 61 1.00 -3.85 10.33
C THR A 61 0.12 -4.86 9.59
N PRO A 62 0.61 -5.48 8.51
CA PRO A 62 -0.08 -6.60 7.91
C PRO A 62 -0.01 -7.79 8.86
N ALA A 63 -1.12 -8.51 9.07
CA ALA A 63 -1.08 -9.79 9.78
C ALA A 63 -0.32 -10.82 8.91
N LEU A 64 1.01 -10.85 9.08
CA LEU A 64 1.95 -11.60 8.25
C LEU A 64 1.71 -13.11 8.25
N SER A 65 1.03 -13.63 9.25
CA SER A 65 0.77 -15.05 9.44
C SER A 65 -0.35 -15.60 8.55
N ALA A 66 -1.16 -14.75 7.89
CA ALA A 66 -2.30 -15.20 7.08
C ALA A 66 -2.44 -14.50 5.70
N TRP A 67 -1.65 -13.47 5.41
CA TRP A 67 -1.82 -12.58 4.24
C TRP A 67 -0.47 -11.91 3.86
N PRO A 68 -0.12 -11.60 2.57
CA PRO A 68 -0.44 -12.19 1.25
C PRO A 68 0.83 -12.68 0.48
N ILE A 69 0.66 -13.16 -0.77
CA ILE A 69 1.70 -13.77 -1.65
C ILE A 69 2.67 -12.73 -2.24
N MET A 70 2.24 -11.50 -2.48
CA MET A 70 3.02 -10.47 -3.19
C MET A 70 3.02 -9.14 -2.44
N ARG A 71 4.21 -8.55 -2.25
CA ARG A 71 4.40 -7.22 -1.65
C ARG A 71 4.86 -6.22 -2.71
N LEU A 72 4.12 -5.13 -2.83
CA LEU A 72 4.50 -4.01 -3.68
C LEU A 72 4.95 -2.85 -2.79
N TYR A 73 6.21 -2.47 -2.91
CA TYR A 73 6.76 -1.30 -2.25
C TYR A 73 6.59 -0.09 -3.17
N ALA A 74 5.76 0.85 -2.75
CA ALA A 74 5.58 2.10 -3.46
C ALA A 74 6.27 3.23 -2.69
N SER A 75 7.43 3.67 -3.18
CA SER A 75 8.11 4.86 -2.68
C SER A 75 7.83 6.03 -3.62
N ASN A 76 7.18 7.08 -3.12
CA ASN A 76 7.07 8.34 -3.84
C ASN A 76 8.08 9.31 -3.23
N ARG A 77 9.18 9.58 -3.94
CA ARG A 77 10.31 10.39 -3.44
C ARG A 77 10.08 11.90 -3.68
N THR A 78 8.87 12.40 -3.43
CA THR A 78 8.46 13.81 -3.69
C THR A 78 8.01 14.60 -2.47
N THR A 79 8.40 14.14 -1.27
CA THR A 79 8.55 15.00 -0.08
C THR A 79 9.90 14.67 0.55
N GLN A 80 10.89 15.55 0.36
CA GLN A 80 12.22 15.45 0.94
C GLN A 80 12.17 15.70 2.48
N PRO A 81 13.26 15.47 3.23
CA PRO A 81 13.74 14.19 3.73
C PRO A 81 13.56 14.12 5.26
N GLN A 82 13.10 13.00 5.81
CA GLN A 82 13.38 12.67 7.20
C GLN A 82 13.82 11.20 7.23
N HIS A 83 15.09 11.02 7.56
CA HIS A 83 15.79 9.76 7.84
C HIS A 83 14.88 8.62 8.33
N SER A 84 14.99 7.44 7.68
CA SER A 84 15.35 6.20 8.40
C SER A 84 15.26 4.96 7.48
N THR A 85 16.44 4.43 7.16
CA THR A 85 16.79 3.01 7.15
C THR A 85 15.99 2.06 6.24
N PHE A 86 16.58 1.80 5.06
CA PHE A 86 16.39 0.55 4.33
C PHE A 86 16.83 -0.62 5.21
N THR A 87 15.91 -1.35 5.83
CA THR A 87 16.20 -2.69 6.33
C THR A 87 16.14 -3.64 5.15
N LYS A 88 17.32 -3.96 4.61
CA LYS A 88 17.57 -5.08 3.70
C LYS A 88 16.87 -6.32 4.28
N ALA A 89 16.02 -6.98 3.49
CA ALA A 89 15.53 -8.31 3.83
C ALA A 89 16.75 -9.21 4.11
N PRO A 90 16.77 -10.01 5.20
CA PRO A 90 17.84 -10.97 5.40
C PRO A 90 17.76 -11.99 4.27
N SER A 91 18.74 -11.95 3.38
CA SER A 91 19.06 -13.06 2.48
C SER A 91 19.61 -14.17 3.35
N ASP A 92 18.90 -15.29 3.38
CA ASP A 92 19.20 -16.50 4.14
C ASP A 92 20.61 -17.07 3.92
N VAL A 93 20.93 -18.02 4.80
CA VAL A 93 21.93 -19.11 4.72
C VAL A 93 23.26 -18.85 5.44
N ALA A 94 23.28 -19.28 6.71
CA ALA A 94 24.49 -19.67 7.45
C ALA A 94 24.91 -21.11 7.02
N PRO A 95 26.18 -21.48 7.23
CA PRO A 95 26.95 -22.39 6.36
C PRO A 95 26.54 -23.87 6.40
#